data_AF-A0A1H2S4N9-F1
#
_entry.id   AF-A0A1H2S4N9-F1
#
_cell.length_a   1.000
_cell.length_b   1.000
_cell.length_c   1.000
_cell.angle_alpha   90.00
_cell.angle_beta   90.00
_cell.angle_gamma   90.00
#
_symmetry.space_group_name_H-M   'P 1'
#
loop_
_entity.id
_entity.type
_entity.pdbx_description
1 polymer ?
#
loop_
_entity_poly.entity_id
_entity_poly.type
_entity_poly.pdbx_seq_one_letter_code
_entity_poly.pdbx_strand_id
1 'polypeptide(L)'
;MQIKKIKIYTNIEKMNTDNNPQLEVEQKLTLTSDGKVQFFSSLYGHGYGHYKKGRKVETNVDAAIMKELFDEIEHTFADQATYNIIPGFGMWELTVVEKNNRNHHYYGATSGVYNALTSFIAHRLPIEHLMTFGE
;
A
#
# COMPACT_ATOMS: atom_id res chain seq x y z
N MET A 1 -1.89 -13.11 -14.51
CA MET A 1 -3.12 -13.28 -13.72
C MET A 1 -4.14 -12.31 -14.29
N GLN A 2 -5.44 -12.63 -14.29
CA GLN A 2 -6.45 -11.62 -14.64
C GLN A 2 -6.90 -10.91 -13.35
N ILE A 3 -6.15 -9.87 -12.97
CA ILE A 3 -6.38 -9.12 -11.74
C ILE A 3 -7.62 -8.23 -11.91
N LYS A 4 -8.51 -8.28 -10.91
CA LYS A 4 -9.71 -7.44 -10.80
C LYS A 4 -9.52 -6.30 -9.80
N LYS A 5 -8.78 -6.57 -8.72
CA LYS A 5 -8.62 -5.61 -7.62
C LYS A 5 -7.33 -5.90 -6.85
N ILE A 6 -6.67 -4.83 -6.44
CA ILE A 6 -5.53 -4.85 -5.53
C ILE A 6 -5.90 -4.07 -4.28
N LYS A 7 -5.48 -4.58 -3.12
CA LYS A 7 -5.50 -3.84 -1.86
C LYS A 7 -4.11 -3.85 -1.27
N ILE A 8 -3.63 -2.68 -0.88
CA ILE A 8 -2.38 -2.50 -0.17
C ILE A 8 -2.70 -1.86 1.17
N TYR A 9 -2.17 -2.42 2.23
CA TYR A 9 -2.12 -1.82 3.55
C TYR A 9 -0.66 -1.63 3.91
N THR A 10 -0.34 -0.50 4.51
CA THR A 10 1.02 -0.16 4.93
C THR A 10 0.94 0.51 6.27
N ASN A 11 1.82 0.14 7.18
CA ASN A 11 2.11 0.92 8.36
C ASN A 11 3.60 1.18 8.50
N ILE A 12 3.94 2.24 9.20
CA ILE A 12 5.30 2.52 9.64
C ILE A 12 5.41 2.19 11.13
N GLU A 13 6.35 1.33 11.50
CA GLU A 13 6.66 1.10 12.90
C GLU A 13 7.52 2.26 13.40
N LYS A 14 7.02 3.00 14.40
CA LYS A 14 7.80 4.03 15.09
C LYS A 14 7.70 3.82 16.59
N MET A 15 8.74 3.22 17.16
CA MET A 15 8.86 2.96 18.61
C MET A 15 9.22 4.21 19.44
N ASN A 16 9.28 5.42 18.86
CA ASN A 16 9.70 6.61 19.59
C ASN A 16 8.54 7.40 20.19
N THR A 17 8.74 8.00 21.36
CA THR A 17 7.72 8.73 22.14
C THR A 17 7.41 10.13 21.62
N ASP A 18 8.31 10.72 20.82
CA ASP A 18 8.17 12.08 20.24
C ASP A 18 7.48 12.10 18.87
N ASN A 19 6.46 11.27 18.67
CA ASN A 19 5.78 11.18 17.39
C ASN A 19 4.81 12.36 17.21
N ASN A 20 5.01 13.12 16.12
CA ASN A 20 4.10 14.18 15.69
C ASN A 20 2.68 13.60 15.52
N PRO A 21 1.66 14.13 16.22
CA PRO A 21 0.29 13.60 16.14
C PRO A 21 -0.33 13.71 14.73
N GLN A 22 0.24 14.56 13.87
CA GLN A 22 -0.17 14.75 12.48
C GLN A 22 0.58 13.83 11.49
N LEU A 23 1.49 12.99 11.97
CA LEU A 23 2.20 12.04 11.12
C LEU A 23 1.25 10.92 10.68
N GLU A 24 1.21 10.63 9.37
CA GLU A 24 0.54 9.45 8.83
C GLU A 24 1.32 8.19 9.21
N VAL A 25 0.63 7.24 9.85
CA VAL A 25 1.24 5.98 10.34
C VAL A 25 0.69 4.74 9.69
N GLU A 26 -0.50 4.83 9.09
CA GLU A 26 -1.09 3.78 8.29
C GLU A 26 -1.65 4.36 7.00
N GLN A 27 -1.57 3.59 5.92
CA GLN A 27 -2.21 3.88 4.65
C GLN A 27 -2.90 2.62 4.10
N LYS A 28 -4.05 2.82 3.48
CA LYS A 28 -4.86 1.79 2.82
C LYS A 28 -5.17 2.27 1.42
N LEU A 29 -4.69 1.53 0.43
CA LEU A 29 -4.94 1.78 -0.98
C LEU A 29 -5.72 0.62 -1.57
N THR A 30 -6.80 0.92 -2.28
CA THR A 30 -7.57 -0.06 -3.07
C THR A 30 -7.62 0.42 -4.51
N LEU A 31 -7.26 -0.47 -5.42
CA LEU A 31 -7.24 -0.26 -6.85
C LEU A 31 -8.12 -1.31 -7.51
N THR A 32 -8.94 -0.93 -8.49
CA THR A 32 -9.75 -1.88 -9.27
C THR A 32 -9.43 -1.76 -10.75
N SER A 33 -9.56 -2.85 -11.50
CA SER A 33 -9.18 -2.93 -12.91
C SER A 33 -9.93 -1.97 -13.83
N ASP A 34 -11.05 -1.40 -13.38
CA ASP A 34 -11.83 -0.37 -14.07
C ASP A 34 -11.33 1.07 -13.80
N GLY A 35 -10.21 1.22 -13.08
CA GLY A 35 -9.55 2.50 -12.87
C GLY A 35 -9.90 3.19 -11.54
N LYS A 36 -10.80 2.63 -10.72
CA LYS A 36 -11.14 3.25 -9.43
C LYS A 36 -10.00 3.11 -8.42
N VAL A 37 -9.72 4.22 -7.74
CA VAL A 37 -8.71 4.36 -6.69
C VAL A 37 -9.39 4.84 -5.42
N GLN A 38 -9.18 4.12 -4.32
CA GLN A 38 -9.63 4.52 -2.99
C GLN A 38 -8.47 4.48 -2.01
N PHE A 39 -8.23 5.60 -1.34
CA PHE A 39 -7.13 5.79 -0.42
C PHE A 39 -7.63 6.34 0.91
N PHE A 40 -7.08 5.81 2.00
CA PHE A 40 -7.33 6.26 3.36
C PHE A 40 -6.02 6.22 4.15
N SER A 41 -5.77 7.22 4.97
CA SER A 41 -4.67 7.20 5.94
C SER A 41 -5.16 7.35 7.38
N SER A 42 -4.34 6.87 8.32
CA SER A 42 -4.50 7.08 9.75
C SER A 42 -3.31 7.90 10.26
N LEU A 43 -3.58 8.88 11.12
CA LEU A 43 -2.55 9.66 11.81
C LEU A 43 -2.22 9.02 13.15
N TYR A 44 -0.98 9.21 13.63
CA TYR A 44 -0.56 8.74 14.95
C TYR A 44 -1.50 9.23 16.07
N GLY A 45 -2.04 10.45 15.92
CA GLY A 45 -3.11 10.93 16.77
C GLY A 45 -2.65 11.11 18.21
N HIS A 46 -3.14 10.24 19.11
CA HIS A 46 -2.81 10.28 20.54
C HIS A 46 -1.90 9.14 21.01
N GLY A 47 -1.33 8.36 20.08
CA GLY A 47 -0.50 7.21 20.43
C GLY A 47 -1.00 5.91 19.85
N TYR A 48 -0.23 4.84 20.05
CA TYR A 48 -0.56 3.48 19.61
C TYR A 48 -1.97 3.08 20.06
N GLY A 49 -2.83 2.64 19.12
CA GLY A 49 -4.22 2.27 19.39
C GLY A 49 -5.21 3.44 19.48
N HIS A 50 -4.73 4.69 19.39
CA HIS A 50 -5.54 5.91 19.43
C HIS A 50 -5.34 6.78 18.18
N TYR A 51 -5.29 6.11 17.01
CA TYR A 51 -5.12 6.76 15.72
C TYR A 51 -6.29 7.68 15.37
N LYS A 52 -5.98 8.76 14.66
CA LYS A 52 -6.99 9.68 14.11
C LYS A 52 -7.18 9.42 12.62
N LYS A 53 -8.35 9.77 12.10
CA LYS A 53 -8.58 9.78 10.65
C LYS A 53 -7.61 10.76 10.00
N GLY A 54 -6.86 10.30 9.01
CA GLY A 54 -6.05 11.14 8.15
C GLY A 54 -6.80 11.52 6.89
N ARG A 55 -6.07 11.52 5.77
CA ARG A 55 -6.58 11.84 4.44
C ARG A 55 -7.48 10.73 3.90
N LYS A 56 -8.39 11.14 3.03
CA LYS A 56 -9.21 10.26 2.22
C LYS A 56 -9.23 10.79 0.80
N VAL A 57 -8.89 9.94 -0.17
CA VAL A 57 -8.94 10.27 -1.59
C VAL A 57 -9.72 9.17 -2.30
N GLU A 58 -10.71 9.57 -3.09
CA GLU A 58 -11.41 8.67 -4.02
C GLU A 58 -11.37 9.31 -5.40
N THR A 59 -10.82 8.60 -6.37
CA THR A 59 -10.62 9.12 -7.73
C THR A 59 -10.66 7.98 -8.74
N ASN A 60 -10.61 8.33 -10.03
CA ASN A 60 -10.43 7.38 -11.12
C ASN A 60 -9.18 7.75 -11.91
N VAL A 61 -8.46 6.74 -12.36
CA VAL A 61 -7.33 6.86 -13.29
C VAL A 61 -7.63 6.07 -14.55
N ASP A 62 -6.89 6.36 -15.63
CA ASP A 62 -7.05 5.65 -16.90
C ASP A 62 -6.84 4.13 -16.72
N ALA A 63 -7.66 3.33 -17.39
CA ALA A 63 -7.56 1.87 -17.35
C ALA A 63 -6.20 1.36 -17.86
N ALA A 64 -5.54 2.08 -18.78
CA ALA A 64 -4.19 1.79 -19.24
C ALA A 64 -3.16 1.95 -18.11
N ILE A 65 -3.23 3.05 -17.34
CA ILE A 65 -2.39 3.25 -16.14
C ILE A 65 -2.65 2.14 -15.13
N MET A 66 -3.91 1.78 -14.92
CA MET A 66 -4.26 0.71 -13.99
C MET A 66 -3.70 -0.65 -14.43
N LYS A 67 -3.72 -0.92 -15.74
CA LYS A 67 -3.12 -2.11 -16.31
C LYS A 67 -1.62 -2.15 -16.06
N GLU A 68 -0.90 -1.05 -16.31
CA GLU A 68 0.54 -0.96 -16.02
C GLU A 68 0.85 -1.24 -14.55
N LEU A 69 0.08 -0.64 -13.63
CA LEU A 69 0.22 -0.87 -12.20
C LEU A 69 0.03 -2.36 -11.83
N PHE A 70 -0.99 -2.99 -12.41
CA PHE A 70 -1.31 -4.39 -12.11
C PHE A 70 -0.26 -5.34 -12.68
N ASP A 71 0.22 -5.08 -13.89
CA ASP A 71 1.27 -5.88 -14.53
C ASP A 71 2.58 -5.80 -13.72
N GLU A 72 2.99 -4.61 -13.26
CA GLU A 72 4.22 -4.40 -12.49
C GLU A 72 4.15 -5.06 -11.10
N ILE A 73 3.01 -4.92 -10.42
CA ILE A 73 2.78 -5.59 -9.12
C ILE A 73 2.78 -7.11 -9.32
N GLU A 74 2.10 -7.61 -10.35
CA GLU A 74 2.12 -9.04 -10.64
C GLU A 74 3.54 -9.52 -10.90
N HIS A 75 4.29 -8.83 -11.76
CA HIS A 75 5.67 -9.20 -12.09
C HIS A 75 6.56 -9.24 -10.84
N THR A 76 6.44 -8.25 -9.96
CA THR A 76 7.25 -8.17 -8.73
C THR A 76 6.99 -9.34 -7.78
N PHE A 77 5.73 -9.78 -7.65
CA PHE A 77 5.34 -10.81 -6.66
C PHE A 77 5.06 -12.19 -7.28
N ALA A 78 5.25 -12.36 -8.59
CA ALA A 78 5.10 -13.63 -9.27
C ALA A 78 6.12 -14.69 -8.80
N ASP A 79 7.33 -14.25 -8.46
CA ASP A 79 8.48 -15.14 -8.24
C ASP A 79 8.83 -15.40 -6.76
N GLN A 80 8.09 -14.89 -5.77
CA GLN A 80 8.45 -15.06 -4.35
C GLN A 80 7.28 -15.20 -3.37
N ALA A 81 7.53 -15.96 -2.29
CA ALA A 81 6.81 -15.87 -1.03
C ALA A 81 7.43 -14.75 -0.18
N THR A 82 6.81 -13.57 -0.14
CA THR A 82 7.23 -12.53 0.80
C THR A 82 6.65 -12.81 2.16
N TYR A 83 7.52 -13.26 3.08
CA TYR A 83 7.27 -13.41 4.51
C TYR A 83 8.54 -13.04 5.30
N ASN A 84 8.96 -11.79 5.23
CA ASN A 84 10.05 -11.28 6.07
C ASN A 84 9.48 -10.23 7.03
N ILE A 85 9.31 -10.62 8.28
CA ILE A 85 9.03 -9.70 9.39
C ILE A 85 10.38 -9.30 9.98
N ILE A 86 10.66 -8.01 10.01
CA ILE A 86 11.90 -7.48 10.59
C ILE A 86 11.49 -6.62 11.79
N PRO A 87 11.84 -7.01 13.04
CA PRO A 87 11.53 -6.21 14.22
C PRO A 87 12.09 -4.79 14.09
N GLY A 88 11.29 -3.78 14.45
CA GLY A 88 11.67 -2.37 14.34
C GLY A 88 11.31 -1.73 12.98
N PHE A 89 10.74 -2.47 12.04
CA PHE A 89 10.25 -1.97 10.76
C PHE A 89 8.73 -2.05 10.67
N GLY A 90 8.14 -1.06 10.00
CA GLY A 90 6.74 -1.14 9.59
C GLY A 90 6.49 -2.32 8.65
N MET A 91 5.23 -2.63 8.41
CA MET A 91 4.79 -3.74 7.59
C MET A 91 3.93 -3.24 6.45
N TRP A 92 3.93 -4.00 5.36
CA TRP A 92 2.96 -3.87 4.29
C TRP A 92 2.26 -5.22 4.07
N GLU A 93 1.03 -5.16 3.61
CA GLU A 93 0.21 -6.28 3.19
C GLU A 93 -0.36 -5.99 1.81
N LEU A 94 -0.27 -6.96 0.91
CA LEU A 94 -0.83 -6.91 -0.43
C LEU A 94 -1.84 -8.04 -0.59
N THR A 95 -3.05 -7.68 -1.02
CA THR A 95 -4.06 -8.63 -1.46
C THR A 95 -4.35 -8.40 -2.94
N VAL A 96 -4.08 -9.42 -3.76
CA VAL A 96 -4.42 -9.45 -5.18
C VAL A 96 -5.67 -10.32 -5.38
N VAL A 97 -6.73 -9.75 -5.94
CA VAL A 97 -7.99 -10.43 -6.21
C VAL A 97 -8.15 -10.60 -7.72
N GLU A 98 -8.22 -11.85 -8.17
CA GLU A 98 -8.47 -12.21 -9.56
C GLU A 98 -9.95 -12.09 -9.95
N LYS A 99 -10.25 -12.08 -11.25
CA LYS A 99 -11.62 -12.07 -11.78
C LYS A 99 -12.47 -13.27 -11.33
N ASN A 100 -11.85 -14.43 -11.10
CA ASN A 100 -12.49 -15.64 -10.55
C ASN A 100 -12.65 -15.60 -9.02
N ASN A 101 -12.35 -14.46 -8.38
CA ASN A 101 -12.32 -14.26 -6.92
C ASN A 101 -11.28 -15.10 -6.17
N ARG A 102 -10.25 -15.61 -6.86
CA ARG A 102 -9.06 -16.15 -6.21
C ARG A 102 -8.25 -15.01 -5.60
N ASN A 103 -7.90 -15.14 -4.32
CA ASN A 103 -7.12 -14.16 -3.59
C ASN A 103 -5.70 -14.67 -3.38
N HIS A 104 -4.73 -13.79 -3.57
CA HIS A 104 -3.33 -14.01 -3.19
C HIS A 104 -2.95 -12.96 -2.17
N HIS A 105 -2.27 -13.39 -1.12
CA HIS A 105 -1.91 -12.55 0.01
C HIS A 105 -0.40 -12.59 0.20
N TYR A 106 0.20 -11.41 0.33
CA TYR A 106 1.62 -11.20 0.52
C TYR A 106 1.82 -10.19 1.65
N TYR A 107 2.89 -10.32 2.43
CA TYR A 107 3.22 -9.32 3.43
C TYR A 107 4.72 -9.23 3.67
N GLY A 108 5.21 -8.10 4.14
CA GLY A 108 6.62 -7.95 4.44
C GLY A 108 6.94 -6.67 5.18
N ALA A 109 8.17 -6.58 5.66
CA ALA A 109 8.68 -5.37 6.25
C ALA A 109 8.88 -4.26 5.21
N THR A 110 8.67 -3.02 5.64
CA THR A 110 9.01 -1.76 4.93
C THR A 110 10.52 -1.50 4.96
N SER A 111 11.32 -2.49 4.56
CA SER A 111 12.78 -2.51 4.70
C SER A 111 13.55 -1.83 3.57
N GLY A 112 12.86 -1.18 2.63
CA GLY A 112 13.47 -0.50 1.48
C GLY A 112 13.58 -1.36 0.20
N VAL A 113 13.38 -2.69 0.30
CA VAL A 113 13.51 -3.63 -0.83
C VAL A 113 12.61 -3.25 -2.01
N TYR A 114 11.43 -2.69 -1.73
CA TYR A 114 10.40 -2.38 -2.72
C TYR A 114 10.24 -0.88 -3.00
N ASN A 115 11.23 -0.03 -2.67
CA ASN A 115 11.13 1.42 -2.85
C ASN A 115 10.97 1.84 -4.31
N ALA A 116 11.55 1.08 -5.25
CA ALA A 116 11.33 1.29 -6.68
C ALA A 116 9.86 1.08 -7.06
N LEU A 117 9.21 0.04 -6.52
CA LEU A 117 7.79 -0.22 -6.74
C LEU A 117 6.91 0.83 -6.07
N THR A 118 7.24 1.26 -4.84
CA THR A 118 6.54 2.39 -4.19
C THR A 118 6.59 3.64 -5.08
N SER A 119 7.80 4.00 -5.54
CA SER A 119 8.00 5.15 -6.41
C SER A 119 7.22 5.01 -7.71
N PHE A 120 7.27 3.84 -8.36
CA PHE A 120 6.55 3.56 -9.59
C PHE A 120 5.03 3.80 -9.46
N ILE A 121 4.44 3.35 -8.34
CA ILE A 121 3.01 3.53 -8.05
C ILE A 121 2.69 5.00 -7.74
N ALA A 122 3.50 5.65 -6.88
CA ALA A 122 3.28 7.02 -6.47
C ALA A 122 3.30 8.02 -7.63
N HIS A 123 4.16 7.81 -8.64
CA HIS A 123 4.21 8.66 -9.83
C HIS A 123 2.97 8.54 -10.74
N ARG A 124 2.18 7.46 -10.61
CA ARG A 124 1.04 7.15 -11.48
C ARG A 124 -0.31 7.45 -10.84
N LEU A 125 -0.33 7.61 -9.51
CA LEU A 125 -1.55 7.91 -8.76
C LEU A 125 -1.52 9.36 -8.27
N PRO A 126 -2.63 10.11 -8.37
CA PRO A 126 -2.70 11.48 -7.86
C PRO A 126 -2.92 11.48 -6.34
N ILE A 127 -2.02 10.84 -5.60
CA ILE A 127 -2.03 10.76 -4.13
C ILE A 127 -0.65 11.19 -3.63
N GLU A 128 -0.60 12.36 -2.99
CA GLU A 128 0.64 12.88 -2.41
C GLU A 128 1.12 11.98 -1.26
N HIS A 129 2.44 11.87 -1.06
CA HIS A 129 3.04 11.12 0.05
C HIS A 129 2.51 9.68 0.20
N LEU A 130 2.32 8.99 -0.92
CA LEU A 130 1.86 7.61 -0.93
C LEU A 130 2.98 6.64 -0.52
N MET A 131 2.72 5.87 0.53
CA MET A 131 3.58 4.82 1.08
C MET A 131 2.91 3.46 0.80
N THR A 132 3.56 2.59 0.02
CA THR A 132 3.03 1.25 -0.30
C THR A 132 3.91 0.14 0.25
N PHE A 133 5.11 -0.07 -0.29
CA PHE A 133 5.94 -1.24 0.06
C PHE A 133 7.24 -0.89 0.80
N GLY A 134 7.48 0.40 1.04
CA GLY A 134 8.67 0.96 1.68
C GLY A 134 8.76 2.47 1.41
N GLU A 135 9.43 3.21 2.29
CA GLU A 135 9.89 4.59 2.09
C GLU A 135 11.40 4.61 1.79
#